data_AF-A0A952TN27-F1
#
_entry.id   AF-A0A952TN27-F1
#
_cell.length_a   1.000
_cell.length_b   1.000
_cell.length_c   1.000
_cell.angle_alpha   90.00
_cell.angle_beta   90.00
_cell.angle_gamma   90.00
#
_symmetry.space_group_name_H-M   'P 1'
#
loop_
_entity.id
_entity.type
_entity.pdbx_description
1 polymer ?
#
loop_
_entity_poly.entity_id
_entity_poly.type
_entity_poly.pdbx_seq_one_letter_code
_entity_poly.pdbx_strand_id
1 'polypeptide(L)'
;MFEGITPIWFFAFAALQGVILVVDEVVFHWRRGLPRWERWGHPVDTFCFLLPLVTLWWSQEAGVLYWILTVVSCLMITKDERHHAELASGGEQWLHALLFLLHPVVLIFATIPGVRDASAFPWLLIGVAALGLYQIGYWNLVRH
;
A
#
# COMPACT_ATOMS: atom_id res chain seq x y z
N MET A 1 9.66 2.26 26.27
CA MET A 1 8.25 2.61 26.00
C MET A 1 7.86 1.81 24.76
N PHE A 2 6.89 0.90 24.88
CA PHE A 2 6.59 -0.26 24.01
C PHE A 2 7.36 -1.56 24.30
N GLU A 3 7.33 -2.02 25.56
CA GLU A 3 7.58 -3.44 25.83
C GLU A 3 6.41 -4.25 25.22
N GLY A 4 6.69 -5.20 24.33
CA GLY A 4 5.69 -6.09 23.72
C GLY A 4 5.27 -5.76 22.28
N ILE A 5 5.73 -4.66 21.68
CA ILE A 5 5.56 -4.45 20.23
C ILE A 5 6.65 -5.24 19.51
N THR A 6 6.25 -6.35 18.87
CA THR A 6 7.13 -7.23 18.10
C THR A 6 6.89 -7.06 16.60
N PRO A 7 7.80 -7.58 15.74
CA PRO A 7 7.61 -7.58 14.29
C PRO A 7 6.29 -8.17 13.81
N ILE A 8 5.62 -9.01 14.61
CA ILE A 8 4.34 -9.62 14.23
C ILE A 8 3.25 -8.59 13.94
N TRP A 9 3.26 -7.45 14.63
CA TRP A 9 2.25 -6.42 14.43
C TRP A 9 2.39 -5.74 13.07
N PHE A 10 3.62 -5.50 12.62
CA PHE A 10 3.87 -5.01 11.26
C PHE A 10 3.27 -5.97 10.23
N PHE A 11 3.60 -7.27 10.33
CA PHE A 11 3.09 -8.25 9.37
C PHE A 11 1.57 -8.43 9.45
N ALA A 12 0.97 -8.33 10.64
CA ALA A 12 -0.48 -8.38 10.80
C ALA A 12 -1.17 -7.19 10.11
N PHE A 13 -0.68 -5.96 10.32
CA PHE A 13 -1.24 -4.78 9.65
C PHE A 13 -0.99 -4.78 8.15
N ALA A 14 0.20 -5.20 7.70
CA ALA A 14 0.51 -5.33 6.28
C ALA A 14 -0.38 -6.37 5.60
N ALA A 15 -0.63 -7.51 6.25
CA ALA A 15 -1.54 -8.53 5.76
C ALA A 15 -2.99 -8.02 5.70
N LEU A 16 -3.45 -7.32 6.74
CA LEU A 16 -4.78 -6.72 6.75
C LEU A 16 -4.96 -5.70 5.61
N GLN A 17 -3.98 -4.81 5.42
CA GLN A 17 -3.98 -3.84 4.32
C GLN A 17 -4.02 -4.57 2.96
N GLY A 18 -3.19 -5.60 2.78
CA GLY A 18 -3.17 -6.40 1.56
C GLY A 18 -4.49 -7.11 1.27
N VAL A 19 -5.13 -7.69 2.30
CA VAL A 19 -6.45 -8.34 2.16
C VAL A 19 -7.51 -7.31 1.75
N ILE A 20 -7.56 -6.16 2.40
CA ILE A 20 -8.53 -5.10 2.07
C ILE A 20 -8.33 -4.62 0.63
N LEU A 21 -7.09 -4.40 0.21
CA LEU A 21 -6.77 -4.00 -1.16
C LEU A 21 -7.20 -5.08 -2.17
N VAL A 22 -6.97 -6.36 -1.89
CA VAL A 22 -7.43 -7.46 -2.76
C VAL A 22 -8.95 -7.52 -2.83
N VAL A 23 -9.66 -7.29 -1.72
CA VAL A 23 -11.12 -7.21 -1.71
C VAL A 23 -11.58 -6.04 -2.58
N ASP A 24 -10.94 -4.89 -2.45
CA ASP A 24 -11.25 -3.71 -3.24
C ASP A 24 -11.09 -3.95 -4.75
N GLU A 25 -9.95 -4.51 -5.13
CA GLU A 25 -9.61 -4.92 -6.49
C GLU A 25 -10.60 -5.93 -7.08
N VAL A 26 -10.89 -7.02 -6.39
CA VAL A 26 -11.69 -8.13 -6.93
C VAL A 26 -13.19 -7.87 -6.83
N VAL A 27 -13.65 -7.09 -5.85
CA VAL A 27 -15.08 -6.81 -5.65
C VAL A 27 -15.49 -5.53 -6.35
N PHE A 28 -14.83 -4.41 -6.09
CA PHE A 28 -15.27 -3.11 -6.61
C PHE A 28 -14.71 -2.85 -7.99
N HIS A 29 -13.39 -2.88 -8.16
CA HIS A 29 -12.78 -2.58 -9.46
C HIS A 29 -13.22 -3.56 -10.55
N TRP A 30 -13.29 -4.85 -10.26
CA TRP A 30 -13.75 -5.82 -11.25
C TRP A 30 -15.20 -5.62 -11.68
N ARG A 31 -16.07 -5.14 -10.78
CA ARG A 31 -17.49 -4.89 -11.09
C ARG A 31 -17.69 -3.60 -11.88
N ARG A 32 -17.12 -2.49 -11.44
CA ARG A 32 -17.34 -1.17 -12.07
C ARG A 32 -16.37 -0.87 -13.21
N GLY A 33 -15.25 -1.60 -13.28
CA GLY A 33 -14.14 -1.29 -14.18
C GLY A 33 -13.32 -0.10 -13.70
N LEU A 34 -12.14 0.09 -14.29
CA LEU A 34 -11.22 1.14 -13.88
C LEU A 34 -11.12 2.24 -14.95
N PRO A 35 -11.41 3.51 -14.62
CA PRO A 35 -11.13 4.64 -15.49
C PRO A 35 -9.62 4.84 -15.66
N ARG A 36 -9.21 5.49 -16.76
CA ARG A 36 -7.78 5.62 -17.14
C ARG A 36 -6.89 6.24 -16.07
N TRP A 37 -7.40 7.22 -15.32
CA TRP A 37 -6.61 7.90 -14.28
C TRP A 37 -6.22 6.93 -13.17
N GLU A 38 -7.13 6.04 -12.79
CA GLU A 38 -6.99 5.11 -11.67
C GLU A 38 -6.11 3.90 -12.07
N ARG A 39 -6.16 3.50 -13.36
CA ARG A 39 -5.25 2.47 -13.93
C ARG A 39 -3.77 2.85 -13.84
N TRP A 40 -3.46 4.15 -13.90
CA TRP A 40 -2.10 4.68 -13.72
C TRP A 40 -1.86 5.17 -12.30
N GLY A 41 -2.92 5.58 -11.59
CA GLY A 41 -2.89 5.92 -10.17
C GLY A 41 -2.39 4.76 -9.32
N HIS A 42 -3.03 3.58 -9.40
CA HIS A 42 -2.68 2.45 -8.53
C HIS A 42 -1.21 2.00 -8.63
N PRO A 43 -0.59 1.89 -9.83
CA PRO A 43 0.84 1.61 -9.93
C PRO A 43 1.72 2.68 -9.29
N VAL A 44 1.35 3.96 -9.43
CA VAL A 44 2.07 5.07 -8.79
C VAL A 44 1.95 4.97 -7.26
N ASP A 45 0.77 4.68 -6.74
CA ASP A 45 0.54 4.54 -5.30
C ASP A 45 1.31 3.33 -4.73
N THR A 46 1.30 2.21 -5.46
CA THR A 46 2.10 1.02 -5.12
C THR A 46 3.59 1.33 -5.09
N PHE A 47 4.09 2.06 -6.10
CA PHE A 47 5.49 2.48 -6.14
C PHE A 47 5.84 3.42 -4.98
N CYS A 48 4.99 4.40 -4.70
CA CYS A 48 5.16 5.32 -3.58
C CYS A 48 5.09 4.63 -2.22
N PHE A 49 4.34 3.53 -2.08
CA PHE A 49 4.34 2.69 -0.88
C PHE A 49 5.60 1.81 -0.78
N LEU A 50 6.06 1.25 -1.91
CA LEU A 50 7.20 0.35 -1.95
C LEU A 50 8.53 1.08 -1.70
N LEU A 51 8.68 2.31 -2.22
CA LEU A 51 9.88 3.13 -2.10
C LEU A 51 10.41 3.27 -0.65
N PRO A 52 9.63 3.75 0.34
CA PRO A 52 10.12 3.84 1.71
C PRO A 52 10.50 2.46 2.28
N LEU A 53 9.76 1.40 1.97
CA LEU A 53 10.08 0.05 2.45
C LEU A 53 11.38 -0.50 1.86
N VAL A 54 11.64 -0.27 0.58
CA VAL A 54 12.91 -0.64 -0.08
C VAL A 54 14.06 0.18 0.49
N THR A 55 13.86 1.47 0.72
CA THR A 55 14.85 2.34 1.38
C THR A 55 15.24 1.81 2.76
N LEU A 56 14.25 1.40 3.57
CA LEU A 56 14.47 0.81 4.88
C LEU A 56 15.17 -0.55 4.81
N TRP A 57 14.83 -1.37 3.80
CA TRP A 57 15.48 -2.66 3.57
C TRP A 57 16.97 -2.50 3.24
N TRP A 58 17.28 -1.52 2.40
CA TRP A 58 18.60 -1.35 1.79
C TRP A 58 19.62 -0.70 2.72
N SER A 59 19.22 0.27 3.55
CA SER A 59 20.15 1.04 4.39
C SER A 59 19.63 1.28 5.80
N GLN A 60 20.52 1.10 6.77
CA GLN A 60 20.23 1.37 8.19
C GLN A 60 20.20 2.87 8.50
N GLU A 61 20.92 3.68 7.71
CA GLU A 61 21.06 5.13 7.90
C GLU A 61 19.96 5.94 7.19
N ALA A 62 19.03 5.29 6.51
CA ALA A 62 18.08 5.96 5.63
C ALA A 62 16.97 6.75 6.35
N GLY A 63 17.06 6.97 7.67
CA GLY A 63 15.97 7.44 8.52
C GLY A 63 15.23 8.69 8.01
N VAL A 64 15.94 9.76 7.65
CA VAL A 64 15.29 11.00 7.17
C VAL A 64 14.61 10.78 5.81
N LEU A 65 15.31 10.14 4.87
CA LEU A 65 14.76 9.84 3.55
C LEU A 65 13.53 8.94 3.65
N TYR A 66 13.57 7.92 4.51
CA TYR A 66 12.46 7.02 4.80
C TYR A 66 11.21 7.79 5.24
N TRP A 67 11.35 8.71 6.19
CA TRP A 67 10.21 9.51 6.67
C TRP A 67 9.69 10.49 5.63
N ILE A 68 10.56 11.10 4.82
CA ILE A 68 10.14 11.94 3.68
C ILE A 68 9.31 11.11 2.70
N LEU A 69 9.81 9.96 2.29
CA LEU A 69 9.11 9.06 1.38
C LEU A 69 7.81 8.52 1.97
N THR A 70 7.77 8.27 3.29
CA THR A 70 6.56 7.85 4.00
C THR A 70 5.48 8.93 3.94
N VAL A 71 5.82 10.19 4.24
CA VAL A 71 4.88 11.32 4.16
C VAL A 71 4.39 11.52 2.73
N VAL A 72 5.31 11.49 1.75
CA VAL A 72 4.95 11.58 0.33
C VAL A 72 3.98 10.45 -0.03
N SER A 73 4.28 9.21 0.36
CA SER A 73 3.43 8.05 0.12
C SER A 73 2.01 8.22 0.67
N CYS A 74 1.88 8.69 1.92
CA CYS A 74 0.59 8.96 2.55
C CYS A 74 -0.19 10.07 1.84
N LEU A 75 0.48 11.13 1.37
CA LEU A 75 -0.18 12.21 0.63
C LEU A 75 -0.62 11.75 -0.76
N MET A 76 0.16 10.90 -1.42
CA MET A 76 -0.14 10.41 -2.76
C MET A 76 -1.47 9.68 -2.81
N ILE A 77 -1.78 8.81 -1.85
CA ILE A 77 -3.05 8.07 -1.84
C ILE A 77 -4.27 8.99 -1.63
N THR A 78 -4.10 10.18 -1.03
CA THR A 78 -5.22 11.12 -0.86
C THR A 78 -5.65 11.81 -2.15
N LYS A 79 -4.82 11.77 -3.21
CA LYS A 79 -5.12 12.43 -4.49
C LYS A 79 -6.40 11.88 -5.14
N ASP A 80 -6.72 10.62 -4.86
CA ASP A 80 -7.82 9.89 -5.51
C ASP A 80 -9.17 10.15 -4.86
N GLU A 81 -9.18 10.71 -3.64
CA GLU A 81 -10.40 10.91 -2.85
C GLU A 81 -11.43 11.78 -3.56
N ARG A 82 -10.98 12.77 -4.33
CA ARG A 82 -11.89 13.60 -5.14
C ARG A 82 -12.67 12.76 -6.14
N HIS A 83 -12.03 11.80 -6.79
CA HIS A 83 -12.68 10.95 -7.77
C HIS A 83 -13.48 9.84 -7.09
N HIS A 84 -13.01 9.30 -5.97
CA HIS A 84 -13.76 8.32 -5.19
C HIS A 84 -15.07 8.89 -4.65
N ALA A 85 -15.10 10.15 -4.23
CA ALA A 85 -16.33 10.82 -3.80
C ALA A 85 -17.42 10.85 -4.90
N GLU A 86 -17.04 10.78 -6.17
CA GLU A 86 -17.95 10.82 -7.31
C GLU A 86 -18.34 9.42 -7.82
N LEU A 87 -17.42 8.45 -7.75
CA LEU A 87 -17.55 7.15 -8.42
C LEU A 87 -17.72 5.96 -7.48
N ALA A 88 -17.19 6.05 -6.26
CA ALA A 88 -17.13 4.92 -5.36
C ALA A 88 -18.47 4.75 -4.62
N SER A 89 -18.87 3.48 -4.47
CA SER A 89 -20.03 3.15 -3.63
C SER A 89 -19.71 3.40 -2.15
N GLY A 90 -20.72 3.49 -1.28
CA GLY A 90 -20.49 3.68 0.15
C GLY A 90 -19.62 2.58 0.79
N GLY A 91 -19.72 1.34 0.31
CA GLY A 91 -18.89 0.23 0.78
C GLY A 91 -17.43 0.33 0.32
N GLU A 92 -17.21 0.78 -0.90
CA GLU A 92 -15.89 1.05 -1.47
C GLU A 92 -15.20 2.21 -0.73
N GLN A 93 -15.93 3.29 -0.46
CA GLN A 93 -15.37 4.39 0.34
C GLN A 93 -15.02 4.00 1.78
N TRP A 94 -15.78 3.09 2.37
CA TRP A 94 -15.40 2.56 3.68
C TRP A 94 -14.10 1.75 3.62
N LEU A 95 -13.88 0.95 2.57
CA LEU A 95 -12.60 0.25 2.38
C LEU A 95 -11.45 1.23 2.15
N HIS A 96 -11.64 2.28 1.33
CA HIS A 96 -10.64 3.32 1.12
C HIS A 96 -10.26 4.02 2.42
N ALA A 97 -11.24 4.34 3.27
CA ALA A 97 -10.97 4.93 4.58
C ALA A 97 -10.13 4.00 5.48
N LEU A 98 -10.39 2.69 5.46
CA LEU A 98 -9.56 1.71 6.17
C LEU A 98 -8.14 1.64 5.59
N LEU A 99 -7.99 1.65 4.26
CA LEU A 99 -6.69 1.67 3.61
C LEU A 99 -5.91 2.94 3.96
N PHE A 100 -6.56 4.10 4.01
CA PHE A 100 -5.95 5.38 4.39
C PHE A 100 -5.48 5.37 5.86
N LEU A 101 -6.19 4.67 6.74
CA LEU A 101 -5.77 4.48 8.13
C LEU A 101 -4.59 3.50 8.22
N LEU A 102 -4.64 2.39 7.50
CA LEU A 102 -3.63 1.33 7.57
C LEU A 102 -2.30 1.73 6.92
N HIS A 103 -2.33 2.50 5.84
CA HIS A 103 -1.13 2.91 5.10
C HIS A 103 -0.05 3.56 5.97
N PRO A 104 -0.32 4.65 6.73
CA PRO A 104 0.66 5.22 7.64
C PRO A 104 0.99 4.26 8.80
N VAL A 105 0.05 3.44 9.28
CA VAL A 105 0.31 2.47 10.36
C VAL A 105 1.32 1.43 9.92
N VAL A 106 1.17 0.84 8.73
CA VAL A 106 2.10 -0.15 8.19
C VAL A 106 3.48 0.45 7.99
N LEU A 107 3.56 1.68 7.43
CA LEU A 107 4.84 2.37 7.29
C LEU A 107 5.48 2.64 8.66
N ILE A 108 4.77 3.23 9.62
CA ILE A 108 5.32 3.45 10.97
C ILE A 108 5.82 2.14 11.61
N PHE A 109 5.04 1.07 11.53
CA PHE A 109 5.39 -0.23 12.13
C PHE A 109 6.55 -0.92 11.39
N ALA A 110 6.84 -0.56 10.14
CA ALA A 110 8.01 -1.09 9.44
C ALA A 110 9.32 -0.76 10.16
N THR A 111 9.34 0.34 10.94
CA THR A 111 10.52 0.79 11.70
C THR A 111 10.79 0.00 12.98
N ILE A 112 9.91 -0.93 13.37
CA ILE A 112 10.10 -1.78 14.56
C ILE A 112 11.39 -2.62 14.39
N PRO A 113 12.27 -2.64 15.40
CA PRO A 113 13.48 -3.47 15.37
C PRO A 113 13.17 -4.94 15.04
N GLY A 114 13.92 -5.51 14.10
CA GLY A 114 13.76 -6.89 13.64
C GLY A 114 12.74 -7.10 12.50
N VAL A 115 11.92 -6.10 12.13
CA VAL A 115 11.02 -6.22 10.97
C VAL A 115 11.82 -6.41 9.68
N ARG A 116 12.75 -5.50 9.39
CA ARG A 116 13.52 -5.53 8.14
C ARG A 116 14.42 -6.76 7.99
N ASP A 117 14.86 -7.34 9.11
CA ASP A 117 15.74 -8.50 9.15
C ASP A 117 14.93 -9.81 9.18
N ALA A 118 13.61 -9.73 9.32
CA ALA A 118 12.73 -10.90 9.27
C ALA A 118 12.71 -11.50 7.86
N SER A 119 12.77 -12.83 7.77
CA SER A 119 12.76 -13.56 6.50
C SER A 119 11.51 -13.32 5.64
N ALA A 120 10.40 -12.91 6.26
CA ALA A 120 9.16 -12.55 5.57
C ALA A 120 9.21 -11.18 4.88
N PHE A 121 10.13 -10.29 5.25
CA PHE A 121 10.17 -8.92 4.76
C PHE A 121 10.44 -8.82 3.24
N PRO A 122 11.43 -9.53 2.66
CA PRO A 122 11.62 -9.53 1.21
C PRO A 122 10.41 -10.09 0.45
N TRP A 123 9.72 -11.09 1.00
CA TRP A 123 8.52 -11.66 0.38
C TRP A 123 7.36 -10.67 0.36
N LEU A 124 7.22 -9.83 1.38
CA LEU A 124 6.27 -8.72 1.38
C LEU A 124 6.58 -7.74 0.23
N LEU A 125 7.85 -7.32 0.08
CA LEU A 125 8.25 -6.40 -1.00
C LEU A 125 7.92 -6.98 -2.38
N ILE A 126 8.24 -8.27 -2.58
CA ILE A 126 7.91 -9.00 -3.82
C ILE A 126 6.39 -9.05 -4.02
N GLY A 127 5.61 -9.34 -2.98
CA GLY A 127 4.15 -9.40 -3.06
C GLY A 127 3.53 -8.05 -3.48
N VAL A 128 4.00 -6.97 -2.87
CA VAL A 128 3.58 -5.59 -3.23
C VAL A 128 3.96 -5.26 -4.66
N ALA A 129 5.20 -5.56 -5.08
CA ALA A 129 5.65 -5.34 -6.45
C ALA A 129 4.85 -6.17 -7.47
N ALA A 130 4.57 -7.44 -7.16
CA ALA A 130 3.79 -8.33 -8.00
C ALA A 130 2.35 -7.83 -8.18
N LEU A 131 1.72 -7.32 -7.11
CA LEU A 131 0.40 -6.69 -7.16
C LEU A 131 0.40 -5.46 -8.09
N GLY A 132 1.39 -4.58 -7.96
CA GLY A 132 1.52 -3.41 -8.85
C GLY A 132 1.71 -3.81 -10.31
N LEU A 133 2.55 -4.81 -10.59
CA LEU A 133 2.74 -5.36 -11.94
C LEU A 133 1.46 -6.00 -12.50
N TYR A 134 0.72 -6.72 -11.66
CA TYR A 134 -0.59 -7.25 -12.02
C TYR A 134 -1.56 -6.12 -12.39
N GLN A 135 -1.66 -5.05 -11.61
CA GLN A 135 -2.55 -3.93 -11.90
C GLN A 135 -2.18 -3.23 -13.22
N ILE A 136 -0.87 -3.04 -13.48
CA ILE A 136 -0.39 -2.52 -14.78
C ILE A 136 -0.85 -3.45 -15.90
N GLY A 137 -0.51 -4.74 -15.82
CA GLY A 137 -0.77 -5.70 -16.90
C GLY A 137 -2.26 -5.93 -17.16
N TYR A 138 -3.02 -6.19 -16.11
CA TYR A 138 -4.44 -6.52 -16.24
C TYR A 138 -5.26 -5.33 -16.75
N TRP A 139 -5.11 -4.15 -16.15
CA TRP A 139 -5.96 -3.01 -16.50
C TRP A 139 -5.51 -2.23 -17.73
N ASN A 140 -4.22 -2.25 -18.07
CA ASN A 140 -3.73 -1.54 -19.25
C ASN A 140 -3.61 -2.43 -20.49
N LEU A 141 -3.43 -3.75 -20.33
CA LEU A 141 -3.22 -4.65 -21.47
C LEU A 141 -4.43 -5.57 -21.72
N VAL A 142 -5.02 -6.15 -20.66
CA VAL A 142 -6.10 -7.14 -20.80
C VAL A 142 -7.48 -6.47 -20.90
N ARG A 143 -7.80 -5.58 -19.95
CA ARG A 143 -9.12 -4.97 -19.81
C ARG A 143 -9.07 -3.49 -20.20
N HIS A 144 -8.92 -3.22 -21.51
CA HIS A 144 -8.82 -1.87 -22.08
C HIS A 144 -10.17 -1.16 -22.16
#